data_AF-A0A165QIN6-F1
#
_entry.id   AF-A0A165QIN6-F1
#
_cell.length_a   1.000
_cell.length_b   1.000
_cell.length_c   1.000
_cell.angle_alpha   90.00
_cell.angle_beta   90.00
_cell.angle_gamma   90.00
#
_symmetry.space_group_name_H-M   'P 1'
#
loop_
_entity.id
_entity.type
_entity.pdbx_description
1 polymer ?
#
loop_
_entity_poly.entity_id
_entity_poly.type
_entity_poly.pdbx_seq_one_letter_code
_entity_poly.pdbx_strand_id
1 'polypeptide(L)'
;MHEHFYRLVPRYSRSPNGLVILYGAKHPAVLWYSTFEELETQLINITYRSYFERAGLGRSKDEMLVVLLREQVQHINVLWRLIRTQPGVELLGYCTSPLDVQLCDALDTFSAMEEATIDFTEYRYTRKMGFRDIGCTCFACLPDMEHLTWMWRCARIAHAYLPQRLFDRVFKELKDGVARG
;
A
#
# COMPACT_ATOMS: atom_id res chain seq x y z
N MET A 1 14.35 -8.95 -12.37
CA MET A 1 14.76 -7.53 -12.44
C MET A 1 14.20 -6.79 -11.21
N HIS A 2 14.67 -7.14 -9.99
CA HIS A 2 14.21 -6.58 -8.71
C HIS A 2 15.37 -5.98 -7.87
N GLU A 3 16.57 -5.84 -8.45
CA GLU A 3 17.79 -5.41 -7.74
C GLU A 3 17.82 -3.90 -7.43
N HIS A 4 16.88 -3.12 -7.96
CA HIS A 4 16.84 -1.67 -7.77
C HIS A 4 15.69 -1.20 -6.87
N PHE A 5 15.11 -2.07 -6.04
CA PHE A 5 14.02 -1.68 -5.15
C PHE A 5 14.49 -1.55 -3.72
N TYR A 6 14.08 -0.46 -3.06
CA TYR A 6 14.20 -0.31 -1.62
C TYR A 6 13.09 -1.07 -0.92
N ARG A 7 13.41 -1.82 0.14
CA ARG A 7 12.48 -2.71 0.86
C ARG A 7 12.16 -2.16 2.24
N LEU A 8 10.88 -2.03 2.57
CA LEU A 8 10.44 -1.69 3.93
C LEU A 8 10.10 -2.94 4.74
N VAL A 9 9.29 -3.81 4.15
CA VAL A 9 8.83 -5.10 4.63
C VAL A 9 8.74 -6.06 3.44
N PRO A 10 8.64 -7.39 3.62
CA PRO A 10 8.56 -8.32 2.49
C PRO A 10 7.43 -7.97 1.50
N ARG A 11 6.31 -7.42 2.01
CA ARG A 11 5.16 -6.99 1.19
C ARG A 11 5.27 -5.59 0.59
N TYR A 12 6.26 -4.78 0.93
CA TYR A 12 6.37 -3.41 0.43
C TYR A 12 7.80 -3.12 -0.03
N SER A 13 7.91 -2.78 -1.30
CA SER A 13 9.14 -2.20 -1.84
C SER A 13 8.83 -1.15 -2.89
N ARG A 14 9.75 -0.22 -3.12
CA ARG A 14 9.56 0.82 -4.14
C ARG A 14 10.82 1.04 -4.96
N SER A 15 10.64 1.54 -6.17
CA SER A 15 11.74 1.95 -7.03
C SER A 15 12.46 3.18 -6.46
N PRO A 16 13.72 3.45 -6.86
CA PRO A 16 14.51 4.52 -6.26
C PRO A 16 13.91 5.89 -6.55
N ASN A 17 13.33 6.05 -7.74
CA ASN A 17 12.61 7.24 -8.18
C ASN A 17 11.15 7.31 -7.67
N GLY A 18 10.69 6.31 -6.91
CA GLY A 18 9.33 6.25 -6.38
C GLY A 18 8.23 6.18 -7.44
N LEU A 19 8.51 5.82 -8.69
CA LEU A 19 7.47 5.68 -9.73
C LEU A 19 6.70 4.37 -9.63
N VAL A 20 7.31 3.35 -9.03
CA VAL A 20 6.77 1.99 -8.94
C VAL A 20 6.83 1.52 -7.51
N ILE A 21 5.73 0.93 -7.03
CA ILE A 21 5.64 0.24 -5.74
C ILE A 21 5.26 -1.21 -6.02
N LEU A 22 5.90 -2.13 -5.33
CA LEU A 22 5.50 -3.52 -5.23
C LEU A 22 4.81 -3.69 -3.87
N TYR A 23 3.55 -4.09 -3.89
CA TYR A 23 2.72 -4.21 -2.69
C TYR A 23 2.01 -5.56 -2.61
N GLY A 24 2.23 -6.32 -1.52
CA GLY A 24 1.72 -7.66 -1.26
C GLY A 24 2.84 -8.69 -1.02
N ALA A 25 2.65 -9.61 -0.07
CA ALA A 25 3.71 -10.53 0.39
C ALA A 25 3.98 -11.70 -0.56
N LYS A 26 2.94 -12.41 -0.99
CA LYS A 26 3.07 -13.63 -1.82
C LYS A 26 3.10 -13.30 -3.32
N HIS A 27 2.27 -12.35 -3.72
CA HIS A 27 2.14 -11.89 -5.11
C HIS A 27 2.05 -10.37 -5.11
N PRO A 28 3.19 -9.67 -5.07
CA PRO A 28 3.18 -8.22 -5.03
C PRO A 28 2.53 -7.66 -6.28
N ALA A 29 1.50 -6.84 -6.10
CA ALA A 29 0.95 -6.01 -7.16
C ALA A 29 1.98 -4.95 -7.55
N VAL A 30 2.16 -4.77 -8.87
CA VAL A 30 2.96 -3.66 -9.40
C VAL A 30 2.04 -2.44 -9.50
N LEU A 31 2.24 -1.51 -8.59
CA LEU A 31 1.50 -0.25 -8.55
C LEU A 31 2.34 0.82 -9.22
N TRP A 32 1.82 1.39 -10.30
CA TRP A 32 2.42 2.56 -10.94
C TRP A 32 1.85 3.82 -10.31
N TYR A 33 2.66 4.88 -10.23
CA TYR A 33 2.19 6.18 -9.72
C TYR A 33 0.89 6.65 -10.42
N SER A 34 0.77 6.45 -11.74
CA SER A 34 -0.44 6.79 -12.50
C SER A 34 -1.68 5.96 -12.12
N THR A 35 -1.51 4.77 -11.53
CA THR A 35 -2.62 3.87 -11.18
C THR A 35 -3.56 4.51 -10.15
N PHE A 36 -3.01 5.19 -9.14
CA PHE A 36 -3.84 5.85 -8.13
C PHE A 36 -4.41 7.20 -8.61
N GLU A 37 -3.81 7.85 -9.60
CA GLU A 37 -4.39 9.03 -10.25
C GLU A 37 -5.62 8.64 -11.10
N GLU A 38 -5.52 7.55 -11.86
CA GLU A 38 -6.65 6.98 -12.61
C GLU A 38 -7.77 6.52 -11.67
N LEU A 39 -7.41 5.88 -10.55
CA LEU A 39 -8.37 5.41 -9.55
C LEU A 39 -9.08 6.57 -8.85
N GLU A 40 -8.36 7.63 -8.49
CA GLU A 40 -8.96 8.84 -7.91
C GLU A 40 -10.02 9.42 -8.85
N THR A 41 -9.68 9.53 -10.14
CA THR A 41 -10.60 10.02 -11.17
C THR A 41 -11.86 9.16 -11.27
N GLN A 42 -11.72 7.83 -11.23
CA GLN A 42 -12.86 6.91 -11.24
C GLN A 42 -13.76 7.10 -10.02
N LEU A 43 -13.19 7.19 -8.81
CA LEU A 43 -13.95 7.37 -7.58
C LEU A 43 -14.61 8.75 -7.49
N ILE A 44 -13.97 9.81 -8.01
CA ILE A 44 -14.59 11.13 -8.16
C ILE A 44 -15.84 11.04 -9.05
N ASN A 45 -15.74 10.38 -10.20
CA ASN A 45 -16.88 10.24 -11.10
C ASN A 45 -18.04 9.46 -10.48
N ILE A 46 -17.74 8.39 -9.72
CA ILE A 46 -18.75 7.60 -9.02
C ILE A 46 -19.44 8.45 -7.92
N THR A 47 -18.66 9.12 -7.09
CA THR A 47 -19.20 9.95 -5.99
C THR A 47 -19.98 11.15 -6.52
N TYR A 48 -19.55 11.76 -7.63
CA TYR A 48 -20.28 12.85 -8.28
C TYR A 48 -21.65 12.40 -8.79
N ARG A 49 -21.74 11.26 -9.48
CA ARG A 49 -23.02 10.71 -9.95
C ARG A 49 -24.00 10.45 -8.82
N SER A 50 -23.54 9.75 -7.76
CA SER A 50 -24.36 9.49 -6.56
C SER A 50 -24.87 10.78 -5.91
N TYR A 51 -24.03 11.82 -5.83
CA TYR A 51 -24.41 13.10 -5.25
C TYR A 51 -25.51 13.83 -6.04
N PHE A 52 -25.41 13.84 -7.37
CA PHE A 52 -26.39 14.53 -8.23
C PHE A 52 -27.71 13.77 -8.33
N GLU A 53 -27.67 12.44 -8.36
CA GLU A 53 -28.88 11.62 -8.49
C GLU A 53 -29.70 11.54 -7.19
N ARG A 54 -29.10 11.81 -6.02
CA ARG A 54 -29.74 11.61 -4.70
C ARG A 54 -29.69 12.82 -3.77
N ALA A 55 -29.52 14.03 -4.31
CA ALA A 55 -29.43 15.26 -3.53
C ALA A 55 -30.60 15.40 -2.52
N GLY A 56 -30.29 15.32 -1.22
CA GLY A 56 -31.26 15.46 -0.12
C GLY A 56 -31.67 14.16 0.58
N LEU A 57 -31.30 12.98 0.06
CA LEU A 57 -31.49 11.70 0.75
C LEU A 57 -30.23 11.33 1.55
N GLY A 58 -30.41 10.66 2.70
CA GLY A 58 -29.30 10.17 3.50
C GLY A 58 -28.45 9.17 2.71
N ARG A 59 -27.13 9.24 2.85
CA ARG A 59 -26.20 8.34 2.15
C ARG A 59 -26.33 6.91 2.68
N SER A 60 -26.32 5.93 1.78
CA SER A 60 -26.19 4.53 2.18
C SER A 60 -24.80 4.27 2.79
N LYS A 61 -24.68 3.17 3.53
CA LYS A 61 -23.40 2.69 4.04
C LYS A 61 -22.37 2.52 2.91
N ASP A 62 -22.83 2.10 1.74
CA ASP A 62 -22.00 1.77 0.59
C ASP A 62 -21.49 3.05 -0.08
N GLU A 63 -22.36 4.07 -0.20
CA GLU A 63 -21.95 5.39 -0.68
C GLU A 63 -20.94 6.04 0.25
N MET A 64 -21.10 5.88 1.57
CA MET A 64 -20.11 6.33 2.53
C MET A 64 -18.78 5.61 2.36
N LEU A 65 -18.78 4.31 2.10
CA LEU A 65 -17.56 3.54 1.90
C LEU A 65 -16.83 3.95 0.61
N VAL A 66 -17.54 4.25 -0.47
CA VAL A 66 -16.94 4.80 -1.70
C VAL A 66 -16.31 6.17 -1.46
N VAL A 67 -16.95 7.02 -0.65
CA VAL A 67 -16.36 8.30 -0.23
C VAL A 67 -15.09 8.08 0.58
N LEU A 68 -15.08 7.14 1.53
CA LEU A 68 -13.88 6.81 2.30
C LEU A 68 -12.76 6.26 1.41
N LEU A 69 -13.07 5.40 0.44
CA LEU A 69 -12.10 4.93 -0.55
C LEU A 69 -11.49 6.09 -1.33
N ARG A 70 -12.30 7.05 -1.76
CA ARG A 70 -11.82 8.24 -2.45
C ARG A 70 -10.85 9.03 -1.57
N GLU A 71 -11.24 9.37 -0.35
CA GLU A 71 -10.38 10.11 0.58
C GLU A 71 -9.06 9.37 0.83
N GLN A 72 -9.11 8.05 0.95
CA GLN A 72 -7.90 7.23 1.12
C GLN A 72 -6.99 7.24 -0.11
N VAL A 73 -7.57 7.17 -1.31
CA VAL A 73 -6.81 7.29 -2.58
C VAL A 73 -6.16 8.67 -2.69
N GLN A 74 -6.86 9.73 -2.28
CA GLN A 74 -6.31 11.08 -2.24
C GLN A 74 -5.13 11.17 -1.29
N HIS A 75 -5.26 10.61 -0.09
CA HIS A 75 -4.17 10.55 0.88
C HIS A 75 -2.96 9.76 0.35
N ILE A 76 -3.19 8.62 -0.30
CA ILE A 76 -2.15 7.83 -0.99
C ILE A 76 -1.45 8.67 -2.06
N ASN A 77 -2.19 9.38 -2.92
CA ASN A 77 -1.62 10.24 -3.96
C ASN A 77 -0.76 11.37 -3.37
N VAL A 78 -1.17 11.97 -2.25
CA VAL A 78 -0.37 12.98 -1.54
C VAL A 78 0.95 12.37 -1.04
N LEU A 79 0.89 11.25 -0.32
CA LEU A 79 2.08 10.56 0.19
C LEU A 79 3.03 10.16 -0.94
N TRP A 80 2.49 9.61 -2.03
CA TRP A 80 3.28 9.14 -3.16
C TRP A 80 3.96 10.31 -3.89
N ARG A 81 3.29 11.46 -4.06
CA ARG A 81 3.91 12.68 -4.59
C ARG A 81 5.09 13.13 -3.72
N LEU A 82 4.94 13.09 -2.39
CA LEU A 82 6.02 13.44 -1.47
C LEU A 82 7.21 12.48 -1.58
N ILE A 83 6.97 11.17 -1.71
CA ILE A 83 8.04 10.19 -1.94
C ILE A 83 8.79 10.48 -3.25
N ARG A 84 8.09 10.89 -4.31
CA ARG A 84 8.71 11.24 -5.60
C ARG A 84 9.56 12.51 -5.53
N THR A 85 9.17 13.49 -4.74
CA THR A 85 9.94 14.74 -4.58
C THR A 85 11.07 14.60 -3.57
N GLN A 86 11.02 13.57 -2.71
CA GLN A 86 12.01 13.26 -1.70
C GLN A 86 12.46 11.79 -1.82
N PRO A 87 13.18 11.42 -2.91
CA PRO A 87 13.65 10.05 -3.10
C PRO A 87 14.50 9.65 -1.89
N GLY A 88 13.99 8.65 -1.15
CA GLY A 88 14.35 8.46 0.26
C GLY A 88 15.80 8.03 0.54
N VAL A 89 16.10 8.13 1.83
CA VAL A 89 17.30 7.57 2.46
C VAL A 89 17.14 6.05 2.54
N GLU A 90 18.18 5.31 2.16
CA GLU A 90 18.24 3.87 2.33
C GLU A 90 19.41 3.47 3.23
N LEU A 91 19.30 2.30 3.86
CA LEU A 91 20.42 1.63 4.51
C LEU A 91 20.55 0.24 3.91
N LEU A 92 21.49 0.08 2.97
CA LEU A 92 21.78 -1.21 2.30
C LEU A 92 20.54 -1.85 1.66
N GLY A 93 19.73 -1.08 0.91
CA GLY A 93 18.49 -1.58 0.30
C GLY A 93 17.26 -1.54 1.22
N TYR A 94 17.40 -1.14 2.49
CA TYR A 94 16.27 -0.98 3.42
C TYR A 94 15.69 0.44 3.38
N CYS A 95 14.37 0.57 3.23
CA CYS A 95 13.64 1.83 3.30
C CYS A 95 13.62 2.38 4.73
N THR A 96 14.36 3.46 5.01
CA THR A 96 14.30 4.15 6.30
C THR A 96 13.36 5.35 6.29
N SER A 97 12.76 5.68 5.15
CA SER A 97 11.87 6.84 5.02
C SER A 97 10.58 6.68 5.85
N PRO A 98 10.21 7.69 6.66
CA PRO A 98 8.92 7.74 7.34
C PRO A 98 7.72 7.74 6.38
N LEU A 99 7.89 8.32 5.18
CA LEU A 99 6.82 8.40 4.18
C LEU A 99 6.48 7.02 3.61
N ASP A 100 7.47 6.13 3.49
CA ASP A 100 7.26 4.75 3.05
C ASP A 100 6.41 3.96 4.06
N VAL A 101 6.61 4.21 5.37
CA VAL A 101 5.77 3.61 6.42
C VAL A 101 4.33 4.11 6.31
N GLN A 102 4.13 5.42 6.19
CA GLN A 102 2.79 6.01 6.07
C GLN A 102 2.08 5.53 4.80
N LEU A 103 2.80 5.40 3.68
CA LEU A 103 2.23 4.93 2.43
C LEU A 103 1.87 3.44 2.51
N CYS A 104 2.74 2.61 3.10
CA CYS A 104 2.44 1.20 3.34
C CYS A 104 1.17 1.04 4.19
N ASP A 105 1.06 1.82 5.27
CA ASP A 105 -0.11 1.85 6.14
C ASP A 105 -1.39 2.32 5.44
N ALA A 106 -1.25 3.33 4.58
CA ALA A 106 -2.35 3.83 3.77
C ALA A 106 -2.83 2.80 2.74
N LEU A 107 -1.91 2.03 2.15
CA LEU A 107 -2.21 0.92 1.25
C LEU A 107 -2.87 -0.25 2.00
N ASP A 108 -2.43 -0.58 3.21
CA ASP A 108 -3.07 -1.58 4.08
C ASP A 108 -4.54 -1.19 4.35
N THR A 109 -4.76 0.08 4.70
CA THR A 109 -6.10 0.62 4.98
C THR A 109 -6.97 0.61 3.73
N PHE A 110 -6.43 1.04 2.58
CA PHE A 110 -7.15 0.99 1.30
C PHE A 110 -7.53 -0.44 0.92
N SER A 111 -6.59 -1.39 1.03
CA SER A 111 -6.83 -2.80 0.71
C SER A 111 -7.95 -3.38 1.58
N ALA A 112 -7.95 -3.10 2.89
CA ALA A 112 -8.99 -3.56 3.79
C ALA A 112 -10.37 -2.97 3.47
N MET A 113 -10.43 -1.68 3.09
CA MET A 113 -11.68 -1.05 2.65
C MET A 113 -12.16 -1.63 1.32
N GLU A 114 -11.26 -1.83 0.37
CA GLU A 114 -11.56 -2.42 -0.94
C GLU A 114 -12.10 -3.85 -0.79
N GLU A 115 -11.53 -4.68 0.07
CA GLU A 115 -12.05 -6.02 0.37
C GLU A 115 -13.48 -5.98 0.95
N ALA A 116 -13.79 -4.96 1.76
CA ALA A 116 -15.14 -4.75 2.26
C ALA A 116 -16.13 -4.24 1.18
N THR A 117 -15.66 -3.88 -0.02
CA THR A 117 -16.49 -3.40 -1.15
C THR A 117 -16.85 -4.46 -2.20
N ILE A 118 -16.35 -5.69 -2.08
CA ILE A 118 -16.48 -6.75 -3.10
C ILE A 118 -17.96 -7.05 -3.48
N ASP A 119 -18.90 -6.75 -2.59
CA ASP A 119 -20.33 -7.04 -2.79
C ASP A 119 -21.12 -5.93 -3.53
N PHE A 120 -20.50 -4.79 -3.87
CA PHE A 120 -21.22 -3.65 -4.45
C PHE A 120 -21.04 -3.56 -5.98
N THR A 121 -21.89 -4.28 -6.71
CA THR A 121 -21.86 -4.28 -8.18
C THR A 121 -22.10 -2.90 -8.82
N GLU A 122 -22.82 -2.00 -8.14
CA GLU A 122 -23.14 -0.65 -8.60
C GLU A 122 -21.93 0.30 -8.61
N TYR A 123 -20.94 0.04 -7.76
CA TYR A 123 -19.75 0.89 -7.58
C TYR A 123 -18.46 0.25 -8.09
N ARG A 124 -18.60 -0.73 -8.99
CA ARG A 124 -17.48 -1.50 -9.54
C ARG A 124 -16.55 -0.59 -10.34
N TYR A 125 -15.40 -0.24 -9.77
CA TYR A 125 -14.29 0.36 -10.50
C TYR A 125 -13.35 -0.75 -10.99
N THR A 126 -12.57 -0.47 -12.04
CA THR A 126 -11.67 -1.50 -12.58
C THR A 126 -10.45 -1.59 -11.68
N ARG A 127 -10.36 -2.66 -10.91
CA ARG A 127 -9.11 -3.07 -10.25
C ARG A 127 -8.13 -3.51 -11.34
N LYS A 128 -7.39 -2.56 -11.92
CA LYS A 128 -6.21 -2.85 -12.77
C LYS A 128 -5.05 -3.47 -11.96
N MET A 129 -5.29 -3.92 -10.73
CA MET A 129 -4.29 -4.66 -9.95
C MET A 129 -4.32 -6.11 -10.38
N GLY A 130 -3.35 -6.50 -11.19
CA GLY A 130 -3.12 -7.89 -11.57
C GLY A 130 -2.69 -8.72 -10.37
N PHE A 131 -3.65 -9.21 -9.59
CA PHE A 131 -3.42 -10.32 -8.67
C PHE A 131 -3.63 -11.63 -9.43
N ARG A 132 -2.68 -12.00 -10.29
CA ARG A 132 -2.58 -13.38 -10.78
C ARG A 132 -1.54 -14.10 -9.95
N ASP A 133 -1.97 -15.14 -9.25
CA ASP A 133 -1.09 -16.07 -8.56
C ASP A 133 -0.26 -16.85 -9.60
N ILE A 134 1.06 -16.74 -9.48
CA ILE A 134 2.03 -17.49 -10.30
C ILE A 134 3.07 -18.21 -9.42
N GLY A 135 2.90 -18.24 -8.09
CA GLY A 135 3.84 -18.93 -7.20
C GLY A 135 5.28 -18.39 -7.25
N CYS A 136 5.48 -17.07 -7.17
CA CYS A 136 6.84 -16.50 -7.22
C CYS A 136 7.66 -16.81 -5.96
N THR A 137 8.83 -17.43 -6.13
CA THR A 137 9.77 -17.77 -5.04
C THR A 137 11.04 -16.91 -5.07
N CYS A 138 11.00 -15.75 -5.72
CA CYS A 138 12.17 -14.86 -5.75
C CYS A 138 12.48 -14.34 -4.34
N PHE A 139 13.74 -13.96 -4.11
CA PHE A 139 14.20 -13.48 -2.81
C PHE A 139 13.42 -12.27 -2.26
N ALA A 140 12.78 -11.49 -3.12
CA ALA A 140 11.91 -10.40 -2.68
C ALA A 140 10.56 -10.90 -2.13
N CYS A 141 9.96 -11.91 -2.76
CA CYS A 141 8.67 -12.50 -2.34
C CYS A 141 8.81 -13.52 -1.21
N LEU A 142 9.95 -14.22 -1.16
CA LEU A 142 10.27 -15.21 -0.15
C LEU A 142 11.71 -15.02 0.34
N PRO A 143 11.97 -13.98 1.16
CA PRO A 143 13.29 -13.77 1.73
C PRO A 143 13.65 -14.89 2.70
N ASP A 144 14.95 -15.20 2.81
CA ASP A 144 15.43 -16.16 3.80
C ASP A 144 15.39 -15.58 5.24
N MET A 145 15.60 -16.45 6.22
CA MET A 145 15.53 -16.08 7.64
C MET A 145 16.60 -15.07 8.06
N GLU A 146 17.79 -15.13 7.44
CA GLU A 146 18.85 -14.18 7.72
C GLU A 146 18.44 -12.77 7.27
N HIS A 147 17.87 -12.66 6.07
CA HIS A 147 17.39 -11.40 5.52
C HIS A 147 16.19 -10.86 6.31
N LEU A 148 15.23 -11.70 6.69
CA LEU A 148 14.11 -11.29 7.54
C LEU A 148 14.60 -10.76 8.89
N THR A 149 15.59 -11.43 9.50
CA THR A 149 16.20 -10.99 10.77
C THR A 149 16.92 -9.66 10.61
N TRP A 150 17.66 -9.48 9.51
CA TRP A 150 18.34 -8.23 9.19
C TRP A 150 17.33 -7.09 8.99
N MET A 151 16.30 -7.30 8.16
CA MET A 151 15.23 -6.32 7.93
C MET A 151 14.53 -5.93 9.24
N TRP A 152 14.27 -6.91 10.13
CA TRP A 152 13.66 -6.65 11.42
C TRP A 152 14.52 -5.78 12.33
N ARG A 153 15.84 -6.02 12.36
CA ARG A 153 16.79 -5.17 13.09
C ARG A 153 16.81 -3.75 12.52
N CYS A 154 16.88 -3.60 11.20
CA CYS A 154 16.82 -2.31 10.53
C CYS A 154 15.52 -1.56 10.86
N ALA A 155 14.37 -2.25 10.81
CA ALA A 155 13.08 -1.67 11.15
C ALA A 155 13.05 -1.10 12.57
N ARG A 156 13.49 -1.89 13.55
CA ARG A 156 13.51 -1.48 14.96
C ARG A 156 14.41 -0.27 15.23
N ILE A 157 15.49 -0.11 14.47
CA ILE A 157 16.41 1.02 14.62
C ILE A 157 15.86 2.24 13.89
N ALA A 158 15.56 2.10 12.60
CA ALA A 158 15.16 3.20 11.74
C ALA A 158 13.81 3.81 12.14
N HIS A 159 12.90 2.99 12.68
CA HIS A 159 11.51 3.37 12.97
C HIS A 159 11.17 3.32 14.46
N ALA A 160 12.16 3.39 15.34
CA ALA A 160 11.99 3.40 16.80
C ALA A 160 11.12 4.56 17.32
N TYR A 161 11.02 5.65 16.56
CA TYR A 161 10.25 6.84 16.91
C TYR A 161 8.74 6.68 16.67
N LEU A 162 8.31 5.62 15.97
CA LEU A 162 6.90 5.42 15.66
C LEU A 162 6.09 4.99 16.89
N PRO A 163 4.81 5.38 16.99
CA PRO A 163 3.91 4.80 17.97
C PRO A 163 3.82 3.28 17.83
N GLN A 164 3.88 2.55 18.95
CA GLN A 164 3.93 1.08 18.97
C GLN A 164 2.81 0.42 18.14
N ARG A 165 1.59 0.96 18.20
CA ARG A 165 0.45 0.45 17.42
C ARG A 165 0.66 0.52 15.91
N LEU A 166 1.25 1.62 15.41
CA LEU A 166 1.54 1.77 13.99
C LEU A 166 2.69 0.84 13.57
N PHE A 167 3.73 0.77 14.40
CA PHE A 167 4.86 -0.13 14.16
C PHE A 167 4.41 -1.59 14.08
N ASP A 168 3.65 -2.08 15.06
CA ASP A 168 3.15 -3.45 15.05
C ASP A 168 2.22 -3.73 13.87
N ARG A 169 1.43 -2.75 13.40
CA ARG A 169 0.55 -2.92 12.24
C ARG A 169 1.34 -3.06 10.94
N VAL A 170 2.27 -2.15 10.66
CA VAL A 170 3.05 -2.14 9.41
C VAL A 170 4.05 -3.30 9.37
N PHE A 171 4.72 -3.60 10.49
CA PHE A 171 5.79 -4.60 10.55
C PHE A 171 5.32 -5.98 11.06
N LYS A 172 4.01 -6.21 11.21
CA LYS A 172 3.44 -7.46 11.73
C LYS A 172 3.98 -8.70 11.01
N GLU A 173 3.90 -8.71 9.67
CA GLU A 173 4.31 -9.86 8.88
C GLU A 173 5.80 -10.16 8.97
N LEU A 174 6.62 -9.11 9.06
CA LEU A 174 8.05 -9.24 9.26
C LEU A 174 8.36 -9.84 10.64
N LYS A 175 7.70 -9.34 11.69
CA LYS A 175 7.79 -9.87 13.05
C LYS A 175 7.38 -11.35 13.12
N ASP A 176 6.24 -11.68 12.54
CA ASP A 176 5.71 -13.05 12.51
C ASP A 176 6.59 -13.96 11.65
N GLY A 177 7.18 -13.45 10.57
CA GLY A 177 8.14 -14.16 9.73
C GLY A 177 9.40 -14.56 10.49
N VAL A 178 10.00 -13.62 11.22
CA VAL A 178 11.17 -13.88 12.07
C VAL A 178 10.85 -14.85 13.21
N ALA A 179 9.63 -14.83 13.76
CA ALA A 179 9.24 -15.73 14.86
C ALA A 179 8.99 -17.18 14.43
N ARG A 180 8.80 -17.45 13.13
CA ARG A 180 8.43 -18.77 12.60
C ARG A 180 9.61 -19.62 12.11
N GLY A 181 10.78 -19.02 11.87
CA GLY A 181 11.99 -19.75 11.47
C GLY A 181 13.03 -19.76 12.57
#